data_AF-D7BWH2-F1
#
_entry.id   AF-D7BWH2-F1
#
_cell.length_a   1.000
_cell.length_b   1.000
_cell.length_c   1.000
_cell.angle_alpha   90.00
_cell.angle_beta   90.00
_cell.angle_gamma   90.00
#
_symmetry.space_group_name_H-M   'P 1'
#
loop_
_entity.id
_entity.type
_entity.pdbx_description
1 polymer ?
#
loop_
_entity_poly.entity_id
_entity_poly.type
_entity_poly.pdbx_seq_one_letter_code
_entity_poly.pdbx_strand_id
1 'polypeptide(L)'
;MLVDLADKWVLLMLASLRESGVQRYSELQRSLGGISRKMLSQTLRTLERDGLVLRTVDVKMAPPLVLYELTELGREIAEETRALCTWTEKRTATVYEARAAYDRR
;
A
#
# COMPACT_ATOMS: atom_id res chain seq x y z
N MET A 1 -11.39 -14.61 11.00
CA MET A 1 -11.61 -13.25 10.48
C MET A 1 -10.34 -12.87 9.77
N LEU A 2 -10.36 -12.71 8.44
CA LEU A 2 -9.18 -12.29 7.68
C LEU A 2 -8.97 -10.79 7.91
N VAL A 3 -7.73 -10.36 8.12
CA VAL A 3 -7.36 -8.95 7.98
C VAL A 3 -7.66 -8.54 6.53
N ASP A 4 -8.11 -7.31 6.28
CA ASP A 4 -8.56 -6.80 4.96
C ASP A 4 -7.40 -6.59 3.97
N LEU A 5 -6.51 -7.58 3.85
CA LEU A 5 -5.31 -7.61 3.01
C LEU A 5 -5.64 -7.78 1.51
N ALA A 6 -6.88 -8.17 1.18
CA ALA A 6 -7.32 -8.34 -0.20
C ALA A 6 -7.64 -7.00 -0.91
N ASP A 7 -7.55 -5.87 -0.21
CA ASP A 7 -7.71 -4.55 -0.81
C ASP A 7 -6.46 -4.14 -1.61
N LYS A 8 -6.68 -3.67 -2.84
CA LYS A 8 -5.61 -3.20 -3.74
C LYS A 8 -4.68 -2.19 -3.05
N TRP A 9 -5.24 -1.22 -2.33
CA TRP A 9 -4.48 -0.15 -1.73
C TRP A 9 -3.66 -0.62 -0.54
N VAL A 10 -4.16 -1.59 0.22
CA VAL A 10 -3.38 -2.26 1.27
C VAL A 10 -2.13 -2.90 0.68
N LEU A 11 -2.27 -3.73 -0.35
CA LEU A 11 -1.12 -4.42 -0.98
C LEU A 11 -0.11 -3.43 -1.57
N LEU A 12 -0.58 -2.40 -2.27
CA LEU A 12 0.31 -1.39 -2.84
C LEU A 12 1.01 -0.56 -1.76
N MET A 13 0.36 -0.30 -0.62
CA MET A 13 0.95 0.46 0.48
C MET A 13 2.00 -0.33 1.25
N LEU A 14 1.73 -1.61 1.51
CA LEU A 14 2.72 -2.53 2.07
C LEU A 14 3.95 -2.65 1.15
N ALA A 15 3.74 -2.80 -0.15
CA ALA A 15 4.84 -2.85 -1.13
C ALA A 15 5.65 -1.54 -1.14
N SER A 16 4.98 -0.38 -1.19
CA SER A 16 5.65 0.92 -1.24
C SER A 16 6.49 1.20 0.01
N LEU A 17 5.94 0.96 1.21
CA LEU A 17 6.66 1.18 2.47
C LEU A 17 7.79 0.15 2.68
N ARG A 18 7.64 -1.08 2.18
CA ARG A 18 8.73 -2.08 2.20
C ARG A 18 9.90 -1.62 1.32
N GLU A 19 9.63 -1.11 0.13
CA GLU A 19 10.65 -0.74 -0.85
C GLU A 19 11.30 0.61 -0.55
N SER A 20 10.51 1.61 -0.14
CA SER A 20 10.97 2.98 0.08
C SER A 20 11.28 3.30 1.54
N GLY A 21 10.89 2.42 2.48
CA GLY A 21 11.03 2.65 3.91
C GLY A 21 10.05 3.72 4.42
N VAL A 22 10.54 4.59 5.31
CA VAL A 22 9.77 5.66 5.94
C VAL A 22 9.32 6.68 4.87
N GLN A 23 8.02 6.98 4.82
CA GLN A 23 7.45 7.91 3.83
C GLN A 23 6.46 8.90 4.44
N ARG A 24 6.34 10.06 3.79
CA ARG A 24 5.29 11.07 4.04
C ARG A 24 4.01 10.71 3.32
N TYR A 25 2.89 11.29 3.77
CA TYR A 25 1.59 11.13 3.12
C TYR A 25 1.63 11.43 1.61
N SER A 26 2.31 12.51 1.21
CA SER A 26 2.40 12.94 -0.19
C SER A 26 3.26 12.01 -1.05
N GLU A 27 4.27 11.37 -0.46
CA GLU A 27 5.12 10.38 -1.12
C GLU A 27 4.35 9.09 -1.34
N LEU A 28 3.65 8.61 -0.30
CA LEU A 28 2.72 7.49 -0.41
C LEU A 28 1.69 7.73 -1.49
N GLN A 29 0.99 8.88 -1.45
CA GLN A 29 -0.02 9.22 -2.45
C GLN A 29 0.52 9.19 -3.88
N ARG A 30 1.75 9.68 -4.09
CA ARG A 30 2.40 9.68 -5.40
C ARG A 30 2.79 8.27 -5.84
N SER A 31 3.40 7.48 -4.95
CA SER A 31 3.85 6.12 -5.25
C SER A 31 2.70 5.18 -5.61
N LEU A 32 1.54 5.38 -4.99
CA LEU A 32 0.37 4.51 -5.16
C LEU A 32 -0.39 4.75 -6.46
N GLY A 33 -0.16 5.87 -7.16
CA GLY A 33 -0.70 6.11 -8.51
C GLY A 33 -2.23 6.04 -8.60
N GLY A 34 -2.91 7.15 -8.32
CA GLY A 34 -4.36 7.28 -8.52
C GLY A 34 -5.22 6.95 -7.29
N ILE A 35 -4.61 6.73 -6.12
CA ILE A 35 -5.36 6.67 -4.86
C ILE A 35 -5.95 8.05 -4.53
N SER A 36 -7.23 8.10 -4.17
CA SER A 36 -7.83 9.34 -3.68
C SER A 36 -7.34 9.66 -2.27
N ARG A 37 -7.30 10.94 -1.89
CA ARG A 37 -6.92 11.35 -0.53
C ARG A 37 -7.77 10.69 0.55
N LYS A 38 -9.09 10.60 0.30
CA LYS A 38 -10.02 9.94 1.23
C LYS A 38 -9.66 8.48 1.43
N MET A 39 -9.42 7.75 0.34
CA MET A 39 -9.06 6.33 0.40
C MET A 39 -7.70 6.13 1.08
N LEU A 40 -6.68 6.92 0.72
CA LEU A 40 -5.36 6.86 1.37
C LEU A 40 -5.46 7.05 2.89
N SER A 41 -6.21 8.06 3.33
CA SER A 41 -6.41 8.30 4.77
C SER A 41 -7.18 7.18 5.46
N GLN A 42 -8.13 6.55 4.76
CA GLN A 42 -8.88 5.42 5.30
C GLN A 42 -8.01 4.17 5.43
N THR A 43 -7.26 3.82 4.37
CA THR A 43 -6.33 2.69 4.36
C THR A 43 -5.25 2.84 5.43
N LEU A 44 -4.62 4.02 5.55
CA LEU A 44 -3.62 4.27 6.60
C LEU A 44 -4.21 4.09 8.00
N ARG A 45 -5.42 4.60 8.27
CA ARG A 45 -6.09 4.40 9.56
C ARG A 45 -6.35 2.93 9.86
N THR A 46 -6.75 2.15 8.86
CA THR A 46 -6.93 0.70 9.01
C THR A 46 -5.60 0.02 9.33
N LEU A 47 -4.54 0.29 8.56
CA LEU A 47 -3.23 -0.32 8.78
C LEU A 47 -2.59 0.11 10.10
N GLU A 48 -2.81 1.35 10.55
CA GLU A 48 -2.41 1.82 11.88
C GLU A 48 -3.17 1.07 12.98
N ARG A 49 -4.50 0.93 12.84
CA ARG A 49 -5.35 0.21 13.79
C ARG A 49 -4.98 -1.27 13.88
N ASP A 50 -4.63 -1.88 12.76
CA ASP A 50 -4.23 -3.29 12.67
C ASP A 50 -2.78 -3.51 13.12
N GLY A 51 -2.04 -2.44 13.46
CA GLY A 51 -0.66 -2.52 13.94
C GLY A 51 0.35 -2.83 12.85
N LEU A 52 0.01 -2.64 11.57
CA LEU A 52 0.88 -2.89 10.42
C LEU A 52 1.72 -1.65 10.05
N VAL A 53 1.19 -0.46 10.31
CA VAL A 53 1.86 0.81 10.02
C VAL A 53 1.99 1.65 11.30
N LEU A 54 3.18 2.19 11.52
CA LEU A 54 3.43 3.18 12.55
C LEU A 54 3.33 4.58 11.95
N ARG A 55 2.57 5.46 12.61
CA ARG A 55 2.50 6.88 12.29
C ARG A 55 3.25 7.71 13.32
N THR A 56 4.28 8.42 12.89
CA THR A 56 5.09 9.30 13.74
C THR A 56 4.89 10.76 13.34
N VAL A 57 4.66 11.63 14.33
CA VAL A 57 4.64 13.09 14.14
C VAL A 57 5.93 13.68 14.67
N ASP A 58 6.81 14.10 13.77
CA ASP A 58 8.02 14.83 14.12
C ASP A 58 7.69 16.32 14.28
N VAL A 59 7.57 16.72 15.55
CA VAL A 59 7.31 18.10 15.96
C VAL A 59 8.57 18.96 16.05
N LYS A 60 9.77 18.39 15.85
CA LYS A 60 11.02 19.15 15.83
C LYS A 60 11.20 19.91 14.51
N MET A 61 10.47 19.53 13.46
CA MET A 61 10.43 20.25 12.19
C MET A 61 9.35 21.34 12.18
N ALA A 62 9.63 22.45 11.50
CA ALA A 62 8.67 23.52 11.23
C ALA A 62 8.47 23.66 9.70
N PRO A 63 7.29 23.29 9.15
CA PRO A 63 6.11 22.74 9.84
C PRO A 63 6.29 21.29 10.33
N PRO A 64 5.46 20.81 11.28
CA PRO A 64 5.52 19.44 11.78
C PRO A 64 5.40 18.41 10.65
N LEU A 65 6.26 17.39 10.70
CA LEU A 65 6.32 16.36 9.68
C LEU A 65 5.59 15.09 10.15
N VAL A 66 4.81 14.49 9.26
CA VAL A 66 4.13 13.22 9.53
C VAL A 66 4.74 12.13 8.65
N LEU A 67 5.20 11.07 9.30
CA LEU A 67 5.89 9.94 8.71
C LEU A 67 5.12 8.65 8.97
N TYR A 68 5.21 7.72 8.02
CA TYR A 68 4.62 6.40 8.05
C TYR A 68 5.70 5.38 7.73
N GLU A 69 5.72 4.28 8.47
CA GLU A 69 6.62 3.16 8.26
C GLU A 69 5.96 1.83 8.64
N LEU A 70 6.46 0.72 8.11
CA LEU A 70 6.01 -0.60 8.55
C LEU A 70 6.49 -0.88 9.97
N THR A 71 5.59 -1.39 10.79
CA THR A 71 5.96 -2.09 12.03
C THR A 71 6.64 -3.42 11.69
N GLU A 72 7.12 -4.14 12.70
CA GLU A 72 7.66 -5.49 12.47
C GLU A 72 6.60 -6.43 11.88
N LEU A 73 5.38 -6.42 12.43
CA LEU A 73 4.24 -7.16 11.88
C LEU A 73 3.91 -6.74 10.44
N GLY A 74 4.01 -5.43 10.15
CA GLY A 74 3.84 -4.89 8.81
C GLY A 74 4.87 -5.39 7.81
N ARG A 75 6.13 -5.55 8.24
CA ARG A 75 7.21 -6.08 7.39
C ARG A 75 7.01 -7.55 7.09
N GLU A 76 6.64 -8.36 8.08
CA GLU A 76 6.35 -9.78 7.88
C GLU A 76 5.29 -9.97 6.79
N ILE A 77 4.14 -9.30 6.90
CA ILE A 77 3.07 -9.45 5.91
C ILE A 77 3.43 -8.83 4.54
N ALA A 78 4.24 -7.76 4.52
CA ALA A 78 4.72 -7.18 3.28
C ALA A 78 5.65 -8.15 2.52
N GLU A 79 6.42 -8.99 3.21
CA GLU A 79 7.23 -10.03 2.57
C GLU A 79 6.36 -11.19 2.07
N GLU A 80 5.41 -11.68 2.86
CA GLU A 80 4.51 -12.76 2.45
C GLU A 80 3.66 -12.39 1.21
N THR A 81 3.26 -11.12 1.11
CA THR A 81 2.49 -10.61 -0.03
C THR A 81 3.33 -10.33 -1.28
N ARG A 82 4.67 -10.39 -1.19
CA ARG A 82 5.58 -10.08 -2.31
C ARG A 82 5.36 -10.98 -3.52
N ALA A 83 5.16 -12.28 -3.30
CA ALA A 83 4.93 -13.23 -4.38
C ALA A 83 3.66 -12.88 -5.19
N LEU A 84 2.62 -12.40 -4.51
CA LEU A 84 1.37 -11.97 -5.15
C LEU A 84 1.57 -10.70 -5.99
N CYS A 85 2.31 -9.72 -5.48
CA CYS A 85 2.68 -8.52 -6.24
C CYS A 85 3.48 -8.88 -7.50
N THR A 86 4.53 -9.70 -7.35
CA THR A 86 5.37 -10.14 -8.48
C THR A 86 4.59 -10.93 -9.53
N TRP A 87 3.68 -11.81 -9.11
CA TRP A 87 2.82 -12.53 -10.05
C TRP A 87 1.92 -11.56 -10.82
N THR A 88 1.32 -10.60 -10.11
CA THR A 88 0.43 -9.59 -10.69
C THR A 88 1.15 -8.77 -11.74
N GLU A 89 2.33 -8.24 -11.43
CA GLU A 89 3.17 -7.48 -12.37
C GLU A 89 3.48 -8.30 -13.63
N LYS A 90 3.88 -9.56 -13.46
CA LYS A 90 4.22 -10.46 -14.59
C LYS A 90 3.03 -10.86 -15.46
N ARG A 91 1.81 -10.89 -14.90
CA ARG A 91 0.60 -11.41 -15.59
C ARG A 91 -0.42 -10.35 -15.93
N THR A 92 -0.18 -9.09 -15.58
CA THR A 92 -1.10 -7.97 -15.83
C THR A 92 -1.50 -7.87 -17.30
N ALA A 93 -0.55 -7.96 -18.24
CA ALA A 93 -0.84 -7.94 -19.68
C ALA A 93 -1.77 -9.09 -20.10
N THR A 94 -1.48 -10.32 -19.67
CA THR A 94 -2.31 -11.50 -19.94
C THR A 94 -3.73 -11.34 -19.39
N VAL A 95 -3.89 -10.76 -18.20
CA VAL A 95 -5.22 -10.46 -17.63
C VAL A 95 -5.98 -9.43 -18.48
N TYR A 96 -5.30 -8.39 -18.97
CA TYR A 96 -5.92 -7.40 -19.86
C TYR A 96 -6.32 -7.99 -21.21
N GLU A 97 -5.49 -8.85 -21.80
CA GLU A 97 -5.83 -9.58 -23.02
C GLU A 97 -7.08 -10.46 -22.84
N ALA A 98 -7.16 -11.18 -21.72
CA ALA A 98 -8.31 -12.00 -21.38
C ALA A 98 -9.60 -11.17 -21.21
N ARG A 99 -9.51 -10.00 -20.55
CA ARG A 99 -10.64 -9.04 -20.43
C ARG A 99 -11.10 -8.55 -21.80
N ALA A 100 -10.18 -8.08 -22.63
CA ALA A 100 -10.51 -7.58 -23.96
C ALA A 100 -11.10 -8.67 -24.87
N ALA A 101 -10.67 -9.93 -24.73
CA ALA A 101 -11.26 -11.05 -25.45
C ALA A 101 -12.69 -11.37 -24.99
N TYR A 102 -12.98 -11.24 -23.69
CA TYR A 102 -14.32 -11.39 -23.14
C TYR A 102 -15.26 -10.28 -23.63
N ASP A 103 -14.83 -9.02 -23.58
CA ASP A 103 -15.65 -7.85 -23.98
C ASP A 103 -16.02 -7.82 -25.47
N ARG A 104 -15.36 -8.65 -26.30
CA ARG A 104 -15.65 -8.81 -27.74
C ARG A 104 -16.64 -9.95 -28.05
N ARG A 105 -17.00 -10.78 -27.07
CA ARG A 105 -18.00 -11.83 -27.22
C ARG A 105 -19.41 -11.26 -27.06
#